data_AF-A0A4S8I5L4-F1
#
_entry.id   AF-A0A4S8I5L4-F1
#
_cell.length_a   1.000
_cell.length_b   1.000
_cell.length_c   1.000
_cell.angle_alpha   90.00
_cell.angle_beta   90.00
_cell.angle_gamma   90.00
#
_symmetry.space_group_name_H-M   'P 1'
#
loop_
_entity.id
_entity.type
_entity.pdbx_description
1 polymer ?
#
loop_
_entity_poly.entity_id
_entity_poly.type
_entity_poly.pdbx_seq_one_letter_code
_entity_poly.pdbx_strand_id
1 'polypeptide(L)'
;MSATDGLMRGMEVIDTGAPLSVPVGGATLGRIFNVLGEPVDNLGPVDTSTTSPIHRPAPAFIQLETKLSIFETGIKVVDLLAPYRRGGKIGLFGGAGVGKTVLIMELINNIAKAHGGVSVFGGVGERTREGNDLYMEMKESGVINEKNIAESKVALVYGQMNEPPGARMRVGLTALTMAEYFRDVNEQDVLLFIDNIFRFVQAGSEVSALLGRMPSAVGYQPTLSTEMGSLQERITSTKEGSITSIQAVYVPADDLTDPAPATTFAHLDATTVLSRGLAAKGIYPAVDPLDSTSTMLQPRIVGEEHYETAQRVKQTSQRYKELQDIIAILGLDELSEEDRLTVARARKIERFLSQPFFVAEVFTGSPGKYVGLAETIRGFQLILSGELDSLPEQAFYLVEVKEIILSTNSGQIGVLPNHAPIATAVDIGLLRIRLNNDQWLTVALMGGFARIGNNEITILGNDAEISTDIDPQEAQQALEIAEANLSRAEGKRQAIEANLALRRARTRVEAVNVISY
;
A
#
# COMPACT_ATOMS: atom_id res chain seq x y z
N MET A 1 4.91 -35.32 10.48
CA MET A 1 5.27 -33.93 10.12
C MET A 1 6.66 -33.84 9.48
N SER A 2 7.49 -34.88 9.52
CA SER A 2 8.75 -34.98 8.75
C SER A 2 8.70 -36.16 7.77
N ALA A 3 9.78 -36.37 7.02
CA ALA A 3 9.94 -37.52 6.13
C ALA A 3 9.75 -38.85 6.90
N THR A 4 9.12 -39.83 6.25
CA THR A 4 8.88 -41.16 6.81
C THR A 4 9.98 -42.17 6.47
N ASP A 5 11.04 -41.71 5.81
CA ASP A 5 12.19 -42.54 5.43
C ASP A 5 12.90 -43.06 6.69
N GLY A 6 13.22 -44.35 6.70
CA GLY A 6 13.87 -45.01 7.85
C GLY A 6 12.92 -45.48 8.96
N LEU A 7 11.61 -45.22 8.86
CA LEU A 7 10.64 -45.80 9.78
C LEU A 7 10.48 -47.31 9.53
N MET A 8 10.38 -48.08 10.63
CA MET A 8 10.24 -49.53 10.59
C MET A 8 9.00 -49.97 11.37
N ARG A 9 8.36 -51.06 10.93
CA ARG A 9 7.24 -51.67 11.66
C ARG A 9 7.73 -52.16 13.03
N GLY A 10 7.03 -51.79 14.09
CA GLY A 10 7.39 -52.14 15.47
C GLY A 10 8.29 -51.11 16.17
N MET A 11 8.59 -49.97 15.53
CA MET A 11 9.24 -48.83 16.19
C MET A 11 8.35 -48.29 17.31
N GLU A 12 8.96 -47.93 18.44
CA GLU A 12 8.25 -47.37 19.60
C GLU A 12 7.66 -46.00 19.25
N VAL A 13 6.42 -45.77 19.69
CA VAL A 13 5.71 -44.49 19.52
C VAL A 13 5.26 -44.03 20.89
N ILE A 14 5.66 -42.82 21.27
CA ILE A 14 5.30 -42.20 22.55
C ILE A 14 4.13 -41.25 22.29
N ASP A 15 3.00 -41.51 22.94
CA ASP A 15 1.88 -40.57 22.96
C ASP A 15 2.17 -39.43 23.95
N THR A 16 2.02 -38.20 23.47
CA THR A 16 2.21 -37.00 24.29
C THR A 16 0.96 -36.65 25.10
N GLY A 17 -0.20 -37.27 24.79
CA GLY A 17 -1.49 -37.03 25.46
C GLY A 17 -2.15 -35.69 25.13
N ALA A 18 -1.55 -34.89 24.25
CA ALA A 18 -2.03 -33.57 23.86
C ALA A 18 -1.89 -33.33 22.36
N PRO A 19 -2.69 -32.40 21.78
CA PRO A 19 -2.46 -31.93 20.42
C PRO A 19 -1.09 -31.27 20.27
N LEU A 20 -0.61 -31.18 19.03
CA LEU A 20 0.58 -30.40 18.69
C LEU A 20 0.44 -28.98 19.24
N SER A 21 1.41 -28.55 20.05
CA SER A 21 1.43 -27.28 20.74
C SER A 21 2.71 -26.51 20.39
N VAL A 22 2.58 -25.19 20.23
CA VAL A 22 3.64 -24.32 19.72
C VAL A 22 3.88 -23.16 20.70
N PRO A 23 5.10 -22.60 20.77
CA PRO A 23 5.37 -21.45 21.63
C PRO A 23 4.57 -20.23 21.15
N VAL A 24 4.14 -19.41 22.09
CA VAL A 24 3.33 -18.21 21.84
C VAL A 24 3.81 -17.04 22.70
N GLY A 25 3.41 -15.83 22.32
CA GLY A 25 3.72 -14.59 23.05
C GLY A 25 4.91 -13.82 22.48
N GLY A 26 5.34 -12.77 23.19
CA GLY A 26 6.33 -11.82 22.68
C GLY A 26 7.68 -12.44 22.32
N ALA A 27 8.02 -13.60 22.90
CA ALA A 27 9.25 -14.34 22.58
C ALA A 27 9.29 -14.89 21.14
N THR A 28 8.14 -14.99 20.46
CA THR A 28 8.08 -15.44 19.06
C THR A 28 8.37 -14.34 18.04
N LEU A 29 8.36 -13.07 18.46
CA LEU A 29 8.61 -11.94 17.58
C LEU A 29 10.07 -11.92 17.10
N GLY A 30 10.26 -11.65 15.82
CA GLY A 30 11.56 -11.62 15.14
C GLY A 30 12.17 -12.99 14.85
N ARG A 31 11.45 -14.09 15.13
CA ARG A 31 11.94 -15.46 15.00
C ARG A 31 11.27 -16.20 13.84
N ILE A 32 11.93 -17.24 13.35
CA ILE A 32 11.40 -18.15 12.32
C ILE A 32 11.12 -19.52 12.94
N PHE A 33 9.89 -20.01 12.81
CA PHE A 33 9.45 -21.31 13.31
C PHE A 33 9.05 -22.27 12.19
N ASN A 34 9.23 -23.57 12.42
CA ASN A 34 8.61 -24.62 11.61
C ASN A 34 7.19 -24.94 12.09
N VAL A 35 6.52 -25.92 11.45
CA VAL A 35 5.17 -26.37 11.83
C VAL A 35 5.08 -26.92 13.26
N LEU A 36 6.18 -27.39 13.86
CA LEU A 36 6.23 -27.92 15.22
C LEU A 36 6.44 -26.82 16.26
N GLY A 37 6.66 -25.56 15.83
CA GLY A 37 7.00 -24.46 16.73
C GLY A 37 8.47 -24.45 17.15
N GLU A 38 9.34 -25.16 16.44
CA GLU A 38 10.78 -25.15 16.69
C GLU A 38 11.45 -24.02 15.89
N PRO A 39 12.38 -23.26 16.50
CA PRO A 39 13.08 -22.19 15.80
C PRO A 39 14.05 -22.74 14.76
N VAL A 40 14.01 -22.21 13.54
CA VAL A 40 14.85 -22.61 12.39
C VAL A 40 15.76 -21.50 11.86
N ASP A 41 15.86 -20.39 12.61
CA ASP A 41 16.66 -19.20 12.27
C ASP A 41 18.12 -19.25 12.76
N ASN A 42 18.53 -20.31 13.44
CA ASN A 42 19.86 -20.47 14.07
C ASN A 42 20.21 -19.39 15.11
N LEU A 43 19.23 -18.71 15.69
CA LEU A 43 19.43 -17.69 16.75
C LEU A 43 19.36 -18.27 18.18
N GLY A 44 19.49 -19.59 18.31
CA GLY A 44 19.37 -20.31 19.58
C GLY A 44 17.92 -20.60 20.00
N PRO A 45 17.70 -21.17 21.20
CA PRO A 45 16.36 -21.51 21.65
C PRO A 45 15.49 -20.27 21.90
N VAL A 46 14.18 -20.46 21.86
CA VAL A 46 13.16 -19.47 22.25
C VAL A 46 12.60 -19.86 23.61
N ASP A 47 12.11 -18.90 24.39
CA ASP A 47 11.34 -19.20 25.59
C ASP A 47 10.05 -19.95 25.24
N THR A 48 9.93 -21.19 25.71
CA THR A 48 8.80 -22.09 25.47
C THR A 48 7.91 -22.24 26.71
N SER A 49 8.02 -21.36 27.71
CA SER A 49 7.22 -21.44 28.93
C SER A 49 5.70 -21.43 28.67
N THR A 50 5.29 -20.71 27.62
CA THR A 50 3.89 -20.54 27.23
C THR A 50 3.68 -21.15 25.87
N THR A 51 2.89 -22.22 25.81
CA THR A 51 2.55 -22.92 24.57
C THR A 51 1.04 -22.98 24.39
N SER A 52 0.59 -23.07 23.14
CA SER A 52 -0.83 -23.26 22.82
C SER A 52 -1.03 -24.35 21.76
N PRO A 53 -2.12 -25.15 21.85
CA PRO A 53 -2.40 -26.19 20.87
C PRO A 53 -2.85 -25.58 19.54
N ILE A 54 -2.40 -26.16 18.42
CA ILE A 54 -2.76 -25.65 17.08
C ILE A 54 -4.21 -25.96 16.68
N HIS A 55 -4.82 -26.95 17.34
CA HIS A 55 -6.19 -27.37 17.14
C HIS A 55 -7.07 -26.74 18.21
N ARG A 56 -7.87 -25.74 17.81
CA ARG A 56 -8.80 -25.01 18.67
C ARG A 56 -10.13 -24.80 17.93
N PRO A 57 -11.27 -24.75 18.66
CA PRO A 57 -12.54 -24.35 18.07
C PRO A 57 -12.50 -22.86 17.68
N ALA A 58 -13.33 -22.47 16.70
CA ALA A 58 -13.57 -21.06 16.41
C ALA A 58 -14.21 -20.33 17.61
N PRO A 59 -14.02 -19.02 17.75
CA PRO A 59 -14.68 -18.22 18.78
C PRO A 59 -16.20 -18.42 18.77
N ALA A 60 -16.80 -18.44 19.96
CA ALA A 60 -18.24 -18.59 20.08
C ALA A 60 -18.97 -17.33 19.57
N PHE A 61 -20.21 -17.49 19.10
CA PHE A 61 -21.00 -16.38 18.57
C PHE A 61 -21.11 -15.17 19.52
N ILE A 62 -21.20 -15.42 20.83
CA ILE A 62 -21.29 -14.38 21.87
C ILE A 62 -20.00 -13.55 22.06
N GLN A 63 -18.87 -14.04 21.55
CA GLN A 63 -17.55 -13.40 21.63
C GLN A 63 -17.26 -12.54 20.40
N LEU A 64 -18.00 -12.70 19.31
CA LEU A 64 -17.78 -11.98 18.07
C LEU A 64 -18.15 -10.51 18.20
N GLU A 65 -17.33 -9.64 17.62
CA GLU A 65 -17.63 -8.22 17.52
C GLU A 65 -18.62 -7.94 16.39
N THR A 66 -19.69 -7.20 16.69
CA THR A 66 -20.74 -6.85 15.72
C THR A 66 -20.51 -5.50 15.05
N LYS A 67 -19.57 -4.70 15.56
CA LYS A 67 -19.29 -3.36 15.02
C LYS A 67 -18.44 -3.47 13.77
N LEU A 68 -19.00 -3.02 12.65
CA LEU A 68 -18.24 -2.86 11.42
C LEU A 68 -17.33 -1.63 11.56
N SER A 69 -16.04 -1.83 11.35
CA SER A 69 -15.04 -0.76 11.31
C SER A 69 -14.08 -0.97 10.16
N ILE A 70 -13.73 0.13 9.50
CA ILE A 70 -12.74 0.14 8.41
C ILE A 70 -11.35 0.08 9.04
N PHE A 71 -10.48 -0.67 8.39
CA PHE A 71 -9.08 -0.76 8.70
C PHE A 71 -8.31 0.12 7.71
N GLU A 72 -7.84 1.28 8.16
CA GLU A 72 -7.11 2.24 7.33
C GLU A 72 -5.69 1.76 7.09
N THR A 73 -5.36 1.50 5.83
CA THR A 73 -4.06 0.94 5.43
C THR A 73 -3.00 2.02 5.13
N GLY A 74 -3.45 3.25 4.88
CA GLY A 74 -2.61 4.34 4.40
C GLY A 74 -2.27 4.21 2.92
N ILE A 75 -2.94 3.31 2.18
CA ILE A 75 -2.70 3.03 0.77
C ILE A 75 -3.93 3.49 -0.02
N LYS A 76 -3.77 4.55 -0.82
CA LYS A 76 -4.87 5.24 -1.51
C LYS A 76 -5.84 4.31 -2.24
N VAL A 77 -5.31 3.41 -3.07
CA VAL A 77 -6.14 2.50 -3.88
C VAL A 77 -6.93 1.49 -3.04
N VAL A 78 -6.32 1.00 -1.95
CA VAL A 78 -6.97 0.05 -1.04
C VAL A 78 -8.04 0.78 -0.24
N ASP A 79 -7.69 1.87 0.42
CA ASP A 79 -8.60 2.60 1.30
C ASP A 79 -9.78 3.21 0.54
N LEU A 80 -9.58 3.66 -0.71
CA LEU A 80 -10.68 4.21 -1.52
C LEU A 80 -11.56 3.11 -2.13
N LEU A 81 -10.98 2.14 -2.85
CA LEU A 81 -11.74 1.26 -3.77
C LEU A 81 -12.03 -0.13 -3.22
N ALA A 82 -11.20 -0.63 -2.30
CA ALA A 82 -11.36 -1.93 -1.66
C ALA A 82 -11.04 -1.83 -0.15
N PRO A 83 -11.77 -0.99 0.61
CA PRO A 83 -11.45 -0.72 2.01
C PRO A 83 -11.48 -2.01 2.84
N TYR A 84 -10.47 -2.20 3.67
CA TYR A 84 -10.37 -3.39 4.51
C TYR A 84 -11.24 -3.28 5.74
N ARG A 85 -11.75 -4.42 6.19
CA ARG A 85 -12.48 -4.53 7.45
C ARG A 85 -11.52 -4.91 8.56
N ARG A 86 -11.62 -4.27 9.73
CA ARG A 86 -10.89 -4.70 10.93
C ARG A 86 -11.38 -6.08 11.37
N GLY A 87 -10.44 -7.02 11.49
CA GLY A 87 -10.71 -8.44 11.69
C GLY A 87 -11.30 -9.17 10.48
N GLY A 88 -11.24 -8.54 9.31
CA GLY A 88 -11.71 -9.12 8.06
C GLY A 88 -10.67 -10.05 7.42
N LYS A 89 -11.13 -10.75 6.39
CA LYS A 89 -10.33 -11.66 5.56
C LYS A 89 -10.17 -11.06 4.17
N ILE A 90 -8.94 -10.82 3.75
CA ILE A 90 -8.60 -10.18 2.49
C ILE A 90 -7.90 -11.20 1.59
N GLY A 91 -8.39 -11.36 0.36
CA GLY A 91 -7.71 -12.14 -0.67
C GLY A 91 -6.83 -11.25 -1.53
N LEU A 92 -5.54 -11.57 -1.59
CA LEU A 92 -4.57 -10.92 -2.46
C LEU A 92 -4.32 -11.81 -3.69
N PHE A 93 -4.73 -11.30 -4.86
CA PHE A 93 -4.59 -11.99 -6.14
C PHE A 93 -3.50 -11.33 -6.97
N GLY A 94 -2.77 -12.12 -7.75
CA GLY A 94 -1.77 -11.57 -8.67
C GLY A 94 -0.74 -12.60 -9.11
N GLY A 95 -0.18 -12.38 -10.30
CA GLY A 95 0.91 -13.20 -10.83
C GLY A 95 2.25 -12.97 -10.13
N ALA A 96 3.30 -13.65 -10.57
CA ALA A 96 4.66 -13.34 -10.15
C ALA A 96 5.08 -11.93 -10.65
N GLY A 97 5.85 -11.20 -9.85
CA GLY A 97 6.44 -9.91 -10.24
C GLY A 97 5.53 -8.68 -10.19
N VAL A 98 4.27 -8.81 -9.77
CA VAL A 98 3.32 -7.68 -9.67
C VAL A 98 3.41 -6.89 -8.34
N GLY A 99 4.36 -7.23 -7.46
CA GLY A 99 4.59 -6.51 -6.20
C GLY A 99 3.81 -7.01 -4.98
N LYS A 100 3.34 -8.27 -4.97
CA LYS A 100 2.63 -8.88 -3.81
C LYS A 100 3.38 -8.75 -2.49
N THR A 101 4.65 -9.17 -2.49
CA THR A 101 5.54 -9.13 -1.33
C THR A 101 5.74 -7.70 -0.83
N VAL A 102 5.97 -6.76 -1.75
CA VAL A 102 6.16 -5.34 -1.41
C VAL A 102 4.89 -4.77 -0.76
N LEU A 103 3.70 -5.09 -1.28
CA LEU A 103 2.44 -4.68 -0.68
C LEU A 103 2.24 -5.26 0.73
N ILE A 104 2.57 -6.55 0.92
CA ILE A 104 2.50 -7.22 2.23
C ILE A 104 3.41 -6.52 3.25
N MET A 105 4.67 -6.27 2.88
CA MET A 105 5.63 -5.59 3.75
C MET A 105 5.20 -4.16 4.08
N GLU A 106 4.66 -3.43 3.10
CA GLU A 106 4.16 -2.08 3.34
C GLU A 106 2.99 -2.07 4.33
N LEU A 107 2.06 -3.02 4.20
CA LEU A 107 0.96 -3.17 5.17
C LEU A 107 1.53 -3.43 6.57
N ILE A 108 2.48 -4.37 6.73
CA ILE A 108 3.14 -4.64 8.01
C ILE A 108 3.75 -3.35 8.60
N ASN A 109 4.51 -2.60 7.80
CA ASN A 109 5.16 -1.37 8.23
C ASN A 109 4.16 -0.27 8.63
N ASN A 110 3.12 -0.03 7.82
CA ASN A 110 2.13 1.01 8.10
C ASN A 110 1.38 0.75 9.40
N ILE A 111 1.12 -0.53 9.69
CA ILE A 111 0.32 -0.93 10.86
C ILE A 111 1.16 -0.93 12.12
N ALA A 112 2.42 -1.36 12.02
CA ALA A 112 3.38 -1.22 13.11
C ALA A 112 3.57 0.26 13.51
N LYS A 113 3.58 1.19 12.55
CA LYS A 113 3.73 2.63 12.79
C LYS A 113 2.45 3.31 13.29
N ALA A 114 1.29 3.00 12.71
CA ALA A 114 0.04 3.72 12.99
C ALA A 114 -0.79 3.09 14.13
N HIS A 115 -0.78 1.76 14.27
CA HIS A 115 -1.69 1.04 15.17
C HIS A 115 -0.98 0.27 16.29
N GLY A 116 0.36 0.20 16.29
CA GLY A 116 1.14 -0.49 17.32
C GLY A 116 0.90 -2.01 17.37
N GLY A 117 0.27 -2.57 16.33
CA GLY A 117 -0.07 -3.99 16.23
C GLY A 117 1.12 -4.88 15.87
N VAL A 118 0.94 -6.19 16.06
CA VAL A 118 1.92 -7.22 15.67
C VAL A 118 1.45 -7.98 14.44
N SER A 119 2.40 -8.54 13.70
CA SER A 119 2.13 -9.33 12.50
C SER A 119 2.61 -10.77 12.68
N VAL A 120 1.90 -11.72 12.07
CA VAL A 120 2.34 -13.11 11.96
C VAL A 120 2.29 -13.51 10.50
N PHE A 121 3.38 -14.06 9.99
CA PHE A 121 3.46 -14.54 8.62
C PHE A 121 3.49 -16.06 8.59
N GLY A 122 2.48 -16.67 7.99
CA GLY A 122 2.41 -18.11 7.71
C GLY A 122 2.75 -18.40 6.26
N GLY A 123 3.98 -18.84 6.02
CA GLY A 123 4.44 -19.31 4.71
C GLY A 123 4.06 -20.76 4.47
N VAL A 124 2.86 -20.98 3.91
CA VAL A 124 2.29 -22.29 3.57
C VAL A 124 2.73 -22.72 2.18
N GLY A 125 3.63 -23.71 2.11
CA GLY A 125 4.10 -24.26 0.85
C GLY A 125 4.85 -23.25 0.00
N GLU A 126 5.54 -22.29 0.64
CA GLU A 126 6.34 -21.29 -0.04
C GLU A 126 7.69 -21.84 -0.49
N ARG A 127 8.28 -21.19 -1.49
CA ARG A 127 9.65 -21.53 -1.92
C ARG A 127 10.63 -21.03 -0.86
N THR A 128 11.62 -21.85 -0.51
CA THR A 128 12.68 -21.48 0.44
C THR A 128 13.40 -20.20 0.05
N ARG A 129 13.63 -19.98 -1.24
CA ARG A 129 14.21 -18.72 -1.76
C ARG A 129 13.33 -17.52 -1.44
N GLU A 130 12.02 -17.60 -1.74
CA GLU A 130 11.08 -16.49 -1.52
C GLU A 130 10.91 -16.17 -0.02
N GLY A 131 10.89 -17.20 0.84
CA GLY A 131 10.91 -17.02 2.29
C GLY A 131 12.20 -16.38 2.81
N ASN A 132 13.36 -16.77 2.28
CA ASN A 132 14.63 -16.13 2.63
C ASN A 132 14.68 -14.67 2.18
N ASP A 133 14.27 -14.39 0.94
CA ASP A 133 14.28 -13.03 0.38
C ASP A 133 13.37 -12.12 1.23
N LEU A 134 12.17 -12.58 1.58
CA LEU A 134 11.27 -11.86 2.49
C LEU A 134 11.90 -11.60 3.87
N TYR A 135 12.57 -12.59 4.45
CA TYR A 135 13.23 -12.45 5.74
C TYR A 135 14.36 -11.41 5.69
N MET A 136 15.16 -11.39 4.62
CA MET A 136 16.22 -10.39 4.43
C MET A 136 15.63 -9.00 4.20
N GLU A 137 14.60 -8.87 3.36
CA GLU A 137 13.91 -7.60 3.12
C GLU A 137 13.27 -7.04 4.41
N MET A 138 12.71 -7.89 5.26
CA MET A 138 12.18 -7.48 6.57
C MET A 138 13.26 -6.99 7.54
N LYS A 139 14.48 -7.51 7.44
CA LYS A 139 15.62 -7.02 8.22
C LYS A 139 16.13 -5.69 7.71
N GLU A 140 16.28 -5.56 6.39
CA GLU A 140 16.73 -4.33 5.75
C GLU A 140 15.75 -3.17 5.95
N SER A 141 14.45 -3.44 5.89
CA SER A 141 13.38 -2.46 6.15
C SER A 141 13.16 -2.13 7.63
N GLY A 142 13.83 -2.84 8.55
CA GLY A 142 13.72 -2.63 10.00
C GLY A 142 12.44 -3.18 10.65
N VAL A 143 11.65 -3.98 9.94
CA VAL A 143 10.49 -4.71 10.50
C VAL A 143 10.96 -5.78 11.50
N ILE A 144 12.10 -6.43 11.19
CA ILE A 144 12.83 -7.31 12.10
C ILE A 144 14.08 -6.57 12.57
N ASN A 145 14.17 -6.32 13.87
CA ASN A 145 15.32 -5.61 14.44
C ASN A 145 16.39 -6.63 14.86
N GLU A 146 17.46 -6.73 14.08
CA GLU A 146 18.58 -7.65 14.37
C GLU A 146 19.32 -7.31 15.67
N LYS A 147 19.36 -6.03 16.05
CA LYS A 147 20.07 -5.58 17.27
C LYS A 147 19.25 -5.87 18.52
N ASN A 148 17.93 -5.80 18.42
CA ASN A 148 17.01 -6.09 19.51
C ASN A 148 15.81 -6.87 19.00
N ILE A 149 15.91 -8.20 19.03
CA ILE A 149 14.86 -9.10 18.54
C ILE A 149 13.52 -8.83 19.23
N ALA A 150 13.53 -8.45 20.51
CA ALA A 150 12.31 -8.18 21.28
C ALA A 150 11.51 -6.95 20.78
N GLU A 151 12.14 -6.07 20.00
CA GLU A 151 11.46 -4.92 19.37
C GLU A 151 10.86 -5.26 18.01
N SER A 152 11.17 -6.44 17.46
CA SER A 152 10.62 -6.90 16.19
C SER A 152 9.10 -6.99 16.24
N LYS A 153 8.44 -6.73 15.11
CA LYS A 153 6.98 -6.64 15.05
C LYS A 153 6.32 -7.82 14.32
N VAL A 154 7.13 -8.77 13.83
CA VAL A 154 6.65 -9.91 13.04
C VAL A 154 7.16 -11.23 13.59
N ALA A 155 6.29 -12.24 13.68
CA ALA A 155 6.69 -13.64 13.86
C ALA A 155 6.55 -14.39 12.54
N LEU A 156 7.54 -15.21 12.17
CA LEU A 156 7.55 -15.95 10.90
C LEU A 156 7.35 -17.45 11.17
N VAL A 157 6.42 -18.08 10.46
CA VAL A 157 6.18 -19.52 10.51
C VAL A 157 6.24 -20.06 9.08
N TYR A 158 7.21 -20.93 8.80
CA TYR A 158 7.40 -21.52 7.48
C TYR A 158 7.10 -23.02 7.48
N GLY A 159 6.41 -23.45 6.42
CA GLY A 159 6.19 -24.84 6.06
C GLY A 159 6.43 -24.95 4.57
N GLN A 160 7.68 -25.18 4.20
CA GLN A 160 8.17 -24.96 2.83
C GLN A 160 7.72 -26.04 1.84
N MET A 161 7.88 -25.80 0.53
CA MET A 161 7.51 -26.78 -0.52
C MET A 161 8.21 -28.14 -0.41
N ASN A 162 9.42 -28.19 0.14
CA ASN A 162 10.18 -29.42 0.36
C ASN A 162 9.66 -30.24 1.55
N GLU A 163 8.78 -29.69 2.38
CA GLU A 163 8.19 -30.38 3.52
C GLU A 163 7.01 -31.28 3.10
N PRO A 164 6.79 -32.39 3.81
CA PRO A 164 5.70 -33.31 3.50
C PRO A 164 4.33 -32.60 3.61
N PRO A 165 3.31 -33.08 2.88
CA PRO A 165 2.00 -32.41 2.86
C PRO A 165 1.35 -32.31 4.24
N GLY A 166 1.63 -33.23 5.17
CA GLY A 166 1.16 -33.11 6.55
C GLY A 166 1.64 -31.83 7.27
N ALA A 167 2.88 -31.40 7.02
CA ALA A 167 3.42 -30.16 7.59
C ALA A 167 2.79 -28.93 6.92
N ARG A 168 2.74 -28.91 5.59
CA ARG A 168 2.11 -27.83 4.81
C ARG A 168 0.64 -27.64 5.16
N MET A 169 -0.09 -28.72 5.44
CA MET A 169 -1.50 -28.67 5.85
C MET A 169 -1.71 -28.17 7.30
N ARG A 170 -0.66 -28.00 8.10
CA ARG A 170 -0.76 -27.59 9.53
C ARG A 170 -0.05 -26.28 9.85
N VAL A 171 0.89 -25.83 9.00
CA VAL A 171 1.63 -24.59 9.23
C VAL A 171 0.72 -23.36 9.32
N GLY A 172 -0.35 -23.28 8.52
CA GLY A 172 -1.33 -22.20 8.61
C GLY A 172 -2.02 -22.12 9.98
N LEU A 173 -2.31 -23.29 10.61
CA LEU A 173 -2.87 -23.35 11.96
C LEU A 173 -1.84 -22.95 13.02
N THR A 174 -0.55 -23.23 12.79
CA THR A 174 0.54 -22.82 13.69
C THR A 174 0.67 -21.31 13.72
N ALA A 175 0.74 -20.68 12.54
CA ALA A 175 0.74 -19.23 12.40
C ALA A 175 -0.50 -18.59 13.04
N LEU A 176 -1.68 -19.15 12.78
CA LEU A 176 -2.93 -18.68 13.39
C LEU A 176 -2.91 -18.79 14.91
N THR A 177 -2.35 -19.86 15.47
CA THR A 177 -2.30 -20.05 16.94
C THR A 177 -1.41 -19.02 17.62
N MET A 178 -0.30 -18.64 16.97
CA MET A 178 0.53 -17.52 17.45
C MET A 178 -0.21 -16.19 17.34
N ALA A 179 -0.95 -15.95 16.26
CA ALA A 179 -1.76 -14.75 16.09
C ALA A 179 -2.91 -14.66 17.11
N GLU A 180 -3.58 -15.78 17.40
CA GLU A 180 -4.66 -15.87 18.39
C GLU A 180 -4.18 -15.54 19.80
N TYR A 181 -2.93 -15.86 20.15
CA TYR A 181 -2.39 -15.44 21.45
C TYR A 181 -2.34 -13.92 21.56
N PHE A 182 -1.87 -13.23 20.52
CA PHE A 182 -1.83 -11.77 20.51
C PHE A 182 -3.23 -11.14 20.51
N ARG A 183 -4.22 -11.79 19.88
CA ARG A 183 -5.63 -11.36 19.93
C ARG A 183 -6.25 -11.59 21.31
N ASP A 184 -6.16 -12.81 21.84
CA ASP A 184 -6.95 -13.26 22.99
C ASP A 184 -6.30 -12.95 24.34
N VAL A 185 -4.96 -12.90 24.40
CA VAL A 185 -4.21 -12.70 25.66
C VAL A 185 -3.62 -11.30 25.74
N ASN A 186 -3.08 -10.78 24.63
CA ASN A 186 -2.53 -9.43 24.60
C ASN A 186 -3.57 -8.36 24.26
N GLU A 187 -4.78 -8.74 23.84
CA GLU A 187 -5.89 -7.83 23.51
C GLU A 187 -5.50 -6.83 22.40
N GLN A 188 -4.79 -7.30 21.38
CA GLN A 188 -4.24 -6.47 20.31
C GLN A 188 -4.86 -6.75 18.94
N ASP A 189 -4.72 -5.78 18.04
CA ASP A 189 -4.97 -5.97 16.62
C ASP A 189 -3.76 -6.64 15.97
N VAL A 190 -4.04 -7.77 15.32
CA VAL A 190 -3.04 -8.63 14.73
C VAL A 190 -3.26 -8.71 13.23
N LEU A 191 -2.18 -8.62 12.47
CA LEU A 191 -2.19 -9.00 11.07
C LEU A 191 -1.72 -10.43 10.89
N LEU A 192 -2.51 -11.22 10.18
CA LEU A 192 -2.13 -12.58 9.81
C LEU A 192 -1.96 -12.68 8.29
N PHE A 193 -0.72 -12.88 7.85
CA PHE A 193 -0.42 -13.15 6.45
C PHE A 193 -0.39 -14.66 6.21
N ILE A 194 -1.11 -15.12 5.20
CA ILE A 194 -1.06 -16.53 4.75
C ILE A 194 -0.66 -16.53 3.28
N ASP A 195 0.60 -16.85 3.01
CA ASP A 195 1.09 -17.09 1.65
C ASP A 195 1.53 -18.55 1.56
N ASN A 196 0.84 -19.47 0.90
CA ASN A 196 -0.36 -19.28 0.10
C ASN A 196 -1.52 -20.17 0.60
N ILE A 197 -2.72 -19.60 0.74
CA ILE A 197 -3.88 -20.37 1.24
C ILE A 197 -4.27 -21.51 0.29
N PHE A 198 -3.99 -21.40 -1.01
CA PHE A 198 -4.20 -22.49 -1.97
C PHE A 198 -3.31 -23.69 -1.66
N ARG A 199 -2.09 -23.47 -1.16
CA ARG A 199 -1.16 -24.56 -0.80
C ARG A 199 -1.63 -25.36 0.41
N PHE A 200 -2.38 -24.72 1.32
CA PHE A 200 -3.07 -25.44 2.40
C PHE A 200 -4.10 -26.43 1.83
N VAL A 201 -4.90 -26.00 0.85
CA VAL A 201 -5.87 -26.87 0.16
C VAL A 201 -5.17 -27.99 -0.60
N GLN A 202 -4.13 -27.67 -1.37
CA GLN A 202 -3.37 -28.65 -2.13
C GLN A 202 -2.77 -29.74 -1.23
N ALA A 203 -2.17 -29.35 -0.11
CA ALA A 203 -1.64 -30.27 0.88
C ALA A 203 -2.75 -31.15 1.49
N GLY A 204 -3.94 -30.58 1.70
CA GLY A 204 -5.13 -31.32 2.14
C GLY A 204 -5.58 -32.40 1.14
N SER A 205 -5.59 -32.09 -0.16
CA SER A 205 -5.88 -33.07 -1.22
C SER A 205 -4.87 -34.22 -1.21
N GLU A 206 -3.57 -33.92 -1.09
CA GLU A 206 -2.50 -34.93 -1.02
C GLU A 206 -2.66 -35.84 0.21
N VAL A 207 -2.91 -35.27 1.40
CA VAL A 207 -3.15 -36.06 2.62
C VAL A 207 -4.42 -36.90 2.50
N SER A 208 -5.50 -36.33 1.94
CA SER A 208 -6.77 -37.03 1.75
C SER A 208 -6.63 -38.25 0.84
N ALA A 209 -5.86 -38.13 -0.24
CA ALA A 209 -5.57 -39.24 -1.15
C ALA A 209 -4.77 -40.35 -0.43
N LEU A 210 -3.77 -39.99 0.37
CA LEU A 210 -2.99 -40.95 1.16
C LEU A 210 -3.82 -41.67 2.24
N LEU A 211 -4.85 -41.02 2.78
CA LEU A 211 -5.81 -41.60 3.71
C LEU A 211 -6.85 -42.51 3.04
N GLY A 212 -6.82 -42.66 1.71
CA GLY A 212 -7.75 -43.50 0.96
C GLY A 212 -9.18 -42.94 0.90
N ARG A 213 -9.37 -41.63 1.12
CA ARG A 213 -10.67 -40.97 0.96
C ARG A 213 -10.99 -40.85 -0.53
N MET A 214 -12.25 -41.07 -0.90
CA MET A 214 -12.69 -40.82 -2.27
C MET A 214 -12.56 -39.33 -2.61
N PRO A 215 -11.91 -38.97 -3.74
CA PRO A 215 -11.79 -37.58 -4.15
C PRO A 215 -13.16 -37.01 -4.57
N SER A 216 -13.32 -35.71 -4.39
CA SER A 216 -14.50 -34.95 -4.82
C SER A 216 -14.22 -34.26 -6.18
N ALA A 217 -14.99 -33.23 -6.51
CA ALA A 217 -14.84 -32.45 -7.73
C ALA A 217 -13.38 -32.02 -7.97
N VAL A 218 -12.92 -32.17 -9.21
CA VAL A 218 -11.57 -31.76 -9.66
C VAL A 218 -10.41 -32.44 -8.87
N GLY A 219 -10.70 -33.48 -8.08
CA GLY A 219 -9.68 -34.21 -7.32
C GLY A 219 -9.41 -33.68 -5.91
N TYR A 220 -10.18 -32.69 -5.43
CA TYR A 220 -10.04 -32.16 -4.07
C TYR A 220 -10.56 -33.12 -3.00
N GLN A 221 -10.15 -32.91 -1.76
CA GLN A 221 -10.66 -33.68 -0.62
C GLN A 221 -12.17 -33.44 -0.40
N PRO A 222 -12.94 -34.46 0.00
CA PRO A 222 -14.38 -34.30 0.29
C PRO A 222 -14.65 -33.42 1.53
N THR A 223 -13.61 -33.09 2.29
CA THR A 223 -13.65 -32.28 3.52
C THR A 223 -13.16 -30.84 3.30
N LEU A 224 -13.02 -30.41 2.04
CA LEU A 224 -12.44 -29.11 1.67
C LEU A 224 -13.11 -27.96 2.42
N SER A 225 -14.44 -27.87 2.35
CA SER A 225 -15.20 -26.79 2.99
C SER A 225 -15.08 -26.81 4.52
N THR A 226 -15.06 -28.00 5.13
CA THR A 226 -14.94 -28.12 6.60
C THR A 226 -13.53 -27.77 7.10
N GLU A 227 -12.49 -28.17 6.37
CA GLU A 227 -11.10 -27.88 6.71
C GLU A 227 -10.77 -26.40 6.50
N MET A 228 -11.26 -25.82 5.39
CA MET A 228 -11.15 -24.38 5.13
C MET A 228 -11.90 -23.58 6.21
N GLY A 229 -13.16 -23.94 6.50
CA GLY A 229 -13.95 -23.26 7.54
C GLY A 229 -13.30 -23.34 8.93
N SER A 230 -12.71 -24.49 9.28
CA SER A 230 -12.01 -24.64 10.57
C SER A 230 -10.84 -23.68 10.75
N LEU A 231 -10.17 -23.29 9.65
CA LEU A 231 -9.10 -22.29 9.65
C LEU A 231 -9.68 -20.87 9.58
N GLN A 232 -10.59 -20.62 8.64
CA GLN A 232 -11.10 -19.27 8.33
C GLN A 232 -12.00 -18.71 9.43
N GLU A 233 -12.79 -19.53 10.13
CA GLU A 233 -13.71 -19.05 11.17
C GLU A 233 -13.00 -18.68 12.48
N ARG A 234 -11.76 -19.13 12.66
CA ARG A 234 -10.89 -18.68 13.75
C ARG A 234 -10.28 -17.30 13.48
N ILE A 235 -10.20 -16.90 12.22
CA ILE A 235 -9.75 -15.57 11.77
C ILE A 235 -10.95 -14.62 11.81
N THR A 236 -11.07 -13.88 12.91
CA THR A 236 -12.19 -12.97 13.16
C THR A 236 -11.85 -11.98 14.28
N SER A 237 -12.67 -10.92 14.40
CA SER A 237 -12.69 -10.03 15.56
C SER A 237 -13.47 -10.63 16.72
N THR A 238 -12.86 -10.60 17.90
CA THR A 238 -13.51 -10.86 19.17
C THR A 238 -13.67 -9.55 19.95
N LYS A 239 -14.29 -9.61 21.13
CA LYS A 239 -14.37 -8.45 22.05
C LYS A 239 -13.02 -8.00 22.60
N GLU A 240 -12.03 -8.90 22.61
CA GLU A 240 -10.71 -8.67 23.20
C GLU A 240 -9.72 -8.10 22.17
N GLY A 241 -9.87 -8.46 20.88
CA GLY A 241 -8.98 -7.99 19.83
C GLY A 241 -9.41 -8.46 18.45
N SER A 242 -8.62 -8.15 17.42
CA SER A 242 -8.93 -8.54 16.05
C SER A 242 -7.78 -9.23 15.33
N ILE A 243 -8.09 -10.18 14.45
CA ILE A 243 -7.14 -10.73 13.50
C ILE A 243 -7.61 -10.35 12.10
N THR A 244 -6.95 -9.37 11.49
CA THR A 244 -7.15 -9.03 10.09
C THR A 244 -6.21 -9.90 9.26
N SER A 245 -6.73 -10.72 8.36
CA SER A 245 -5.91 -11.65 7.58
C SER A 245 -5.78 -11.22 6.13
N ILE A 246 -4.56 -11.26 5.60
CA ILE A 246 -4.25 -11.01 4.20
C ILE A 246 -3.68 -12.30 3.62
N GLN A 247 -4.40 -12.89 2.68
CA GLN A 247 -4.16 -14.24 2.20
C GLN A 247 -3.83 -14.17 0.72
N ALA A 248 -2.64 -14.60 0.33
CA ALA A 248 -2.34 -14.76 -1.07
C ALA A 248 -3.12 -15.95 -1.60
N VAL A 249 -3.91 -15.73 -2.66
CA VAL A 249 -4.73 -16.77 -3.29
C VAL A 249 -4.19 -17.02 -4.68
N TYR A 250 -3.72 -18.25 -4.91
CA TYR A 250 -3.39 -18.72 -6.24
C TYR A 250 -4.66 -19.28 -6.91
N VAL A 251 -4.99 -18.78 -8.10
CA VAL A 251 -6.09 -19.30 -8.92
C VAL A 251 -5.49 -20.24 -9.98
N PRO A 252 -5.75 -21.56 -9.90
CA PRO A 252 -5.23 -22.51 -10.88
C PRO A 252 -5.79 -22.23 -12.27
N ALA A 253 -4.89 -22.15 -13.27
CA ALA A 253 -5.26 -21.94 -14.67
C ALA A 253 -6.17 -20.72 -14.91
N ASP A 254 -6.12 -19.72 -14.03
CA ASP A 254 -7.00 -18.54 -14.03
C ASP A 254 -8.51 -18.88 -14.00
N ASP A 255 -8.87 -20.08 -13.51
CA ASP A 255 -10.26 -20.53 -13.35
C ASP A 255 -10.80 -20.22 -11.95
N LEU A 256 -11.61 -19.16 -11.86
CA LEU A 256 -12.28 -18.76 -10.63
C LEU A 256 -13.38 -19.74 -10.18
N THR A 257 -13.80 -20.67 -11.05
CA THR A 257 -14.82 -21.68 -10.75
C THR A 257 -14.26 -22.94 -10.14
N ASP A 258 -12.93 -23.06 -10.05
CA ASP A 258 -12.28 -24.16 -9.33
C ASP A 258 -12.77 -24.20 -7.85
N PRO A 259 -13.07 -25.39 -7.30
CA PRO A 259 -13.58 -25.53 -5.94
C PRO A 259 -12.72 -24.87 -4.85
N ALA A 260 -11.40 -24.80 -5.01
CA ALA A 260 -10.51 -24.26 -3.99
C ALA A 260 -10.60 -22.72 -3.89
N PRO A 261 -10.43 -21.93 -4.96
CA PRO A 261 -10.78 -20.52 -4.97
C PRO A 261 -12.24 -20.26 -4.58
N ALA A 262 -13.20 -20.99 -5.15
CA ALA A 262 -14.63 -20.80 -4.86
C ALA A 262 -14.97 -20.93 -3.37
N THR A 263 -14.41 -21.93 -2.70
CA THR A 263 -14.59 -22.12 -1.25
C THR A 263 -13.88 -21.02 -0.46
N THR A 264 -12.70 -20.59 -0.90
CA THR A 264 -11.95 -19.52 -0.24
C THR A 264 -12.69 -18.18 -0.35
N PHE A 265 -13.23 -17.84 -1.52
CA PHE A 265 -13.96 -16.60 -1.78
C PHE A 265 -15.15 -16.41 -0.84
N ALA A 266 -15.84 -17.49 -0.46
CA ALA A 266 -16.98 -17.42 0.44
C ALA A 266 -16.63 -16.87 1.84
N HIS A 267 -15.34 -16.89 2.23
CA HIS A 267 -14.87 -16.39 3.52
C HIS A 267 -14.21 -15.00 3.45
N LEU A 268 -13.98 -14.44 2.25
CA LEU A 268 -13.27 -13.16 2.09
C LEU A 268 -14.23 -11.97 2.18
N ASP A 269 -13.87 -10.97 2.99
CA ASP A 269 -14.58 -9.69 3.10
C ASP A 269 -14.16 -8.71 1.99
N ALA A 270 -12.92 -8.83 1.49
CA ALA A 270 -12.37 -7.99 0.43
C ALA A 270 -11.43 -8.78 -0.50
N THR A 271 -11.36 -8.36 -1.75
CA THR A 271 -10.44 -8.89 -2.77
C THR A 271 -9.61 -7.76 -3.33
N THR A 272 -8.28 -7.95 -3.34
CA THR A 272 -7.32 -7.02 -3.93
C THR A 272 -6.61 -7.75 -5.06
N VAL A 273 -6.87 -7.32 -6.29
CA VAL A 273 -6.33 -7.96 -7.50
C VAL A 273 -5.17 -7.12 -8.02
N LEU A 274 -3.99 -7.72 -8.16
CA LEU A 274 -2.81 -7.08 -8.72
C LEU A 274 -2.65 -7.43 -10.21
N SER A 275 -2.73 -6.41 -11.05
CA SER A 275 -2.69 -6.52 -12.51
C SER A 275 -1.27 -6.41 -13.06
N ARG A 276 -0.89 -7.36 -13.92
CA ARG A 276 0.38 -7.28 -14.68
C ARG A 276 0.38 -6.09 -15.63
N GLY A 277 -0.78 -5.70 -16.17
CA GLY A 277 -0.90 -4.55 -17.07
C GLY A 277 -0.52 -3.24 -16.39
N LEU A 278 -0.98 -3.04 -15.15
CA LEU A 278 -0.61 -1.86 -14.34
C LEU A 278 0.87 -1.87 -13.97
N ALA A 279 1.40 -3.03 -13.55
CA ALA A 279 2.83 -3.18 -13.24
C ALA A 279 3.71 -2.87 -14.46
N ALA A 280 3.33 -3.31 -15.67
CA ALA A 280 4.06 -3.03 -16.90
C ALA A 280 4.06 -1.54 -17.29
N LYS A 281 3.06 -0.77 -16.84
CA LYS A 281 3.02 0.69 -16.96
C LYS A 281 3.83 1.42 -15.88
N GLY A 282 4.44 0.69 -14.95
CA GLY A 282 5.18 1.25 -13.81
C GLY A 282 4.28 1.74 -12.66
N ILE A 283 2.98 1.41 -12.67
CA ILE A 283 2.05 1.87 -11.65
C ILE A 283 2.13 0.93 -10.45
N TYR A 284 2.66 1.43 -9.33
CA TYR A 284 2.78 0.70 -8.07
C TYR A 284 2.08 1.45 -6.92
N PRO A 285 1.30 0.77 -6.07
CA PRO A 285 0.96 -0.66 -6.15
C PRO A 285 0.06 -0.99 -7.36
N ALA A 286 0.27 -2.17 -7.96
CA ALA A 286 -0.40 -2.56 -9.21
C ALA A 286 -1.83 -3.06 -9.00
N VAL A 287 -2.60 -2.44 -8.10
CA VAL A 287 -3.96 -2.87 -7.73
C VAL A 287 -4.95 -2.44 -8.80
N ASP A 288 -5.70 -3.40 -9.34
CA ASP A 288 -6.73 -3.16 -10.33
C ASP A 288 -7.96 -2.49 -9.68
N PRO A 289 -8.33 -1.27 -10.10
CA PRO A 289 -9.42 -0.51 -9.49
C PRO A 289 -10.81 -1.10 -9.80
N LEU A 290 -10.95 -1.92 -10.85
CA LEU A 290 -12.22 -2.48 -11.30
C LEU A 290 -12.43 -3.88 -10.75
N ASP A 291 -11.39 -4.72 -10.77
CA ASP A 291 -11.48 -6.12 -10.33
C ASP A 291 -11.35 -6.27 -8.79
N SER A 292 -10.86 -5.24 -8.09
CA SER A 292 -10.79 -5.23 -6.63
C SER A 292 -12.14 -4.82 -6.00
N THR A 293 -12.57 -5.58 -5.00
CA THR A 293 -13.89 -5.42 -4.37
C THR A 293 -13.81 -5.49 -2.85
N SER A 294 -14.79 -4.90 -2.17
CA SER A 294 -14.93 -5.01 -0.72
C SER A 294 -16.39 -4.95 -0.31
N THR A 295 -16.77 -5.80 0.64
CA THR A 295 -18.08 -5.76 1.28
C THR A 295 -18.32 -4.48 2.08
N MET A 296 -17.25 -3.78 2.48
CA MET A 296 -17.29 -2.53 3.24
C MET A 296 -17.66 -1.31 2.39
N LEU A 297 -17.54 -1.39 1.06
CA LEU A 297 -17.81 -0.28 0.16
C LEU A 297 -19.33 -0.07 -0.04
N GLN A 298 -20.00 0.38 1.02
CA GLN A 298 -21.43 0.67 1.06
C GLN A 298 -21.66 2.03 1.74
N PRO A 299 -22.62 2.86 1.28
CA PRO A 299 -22.85 4.20 1.83
C PRO A 299 -23.07 4.22 3.35
N ARG A 300 -23.70 3.16 3.89
CA ARG A 300 -23.99 3.03 5.33
C ARG A 300 -22.75 2.78 6.19
N ILE A 301 -21.66 2.30 5.61
CA ILE A 301 -20.45 1.90 6.33
C ILE A 301 -19.35 2.95 6.13
N VAL A 302 -19.02 3.27 4.88
CA VAL A 302 -17.96 4.22 4.52
C VAL A 302 -18.41 5.68 4.51
N GLY A 303 -19.72 5.93 4.55
CA GLY A 303 -20.30 7.26 4.32
C GLY A 303 -20.59 7.53 2.85
N GLU A 304 -21.46 8.50 2.60
CA GLU A 304 -21.93 8.85 1.25
C GLU A 304 -20.80 9.46 0.42
N GLU A 305 -20.02 10.37 1.00
CA GLU A 305 -18.92 11.05 0.33
C GLU A 305 -17.84 10.09 -0.20
N HIS A 306 -17.38 9.15 0.64
CA HIS A 306 -16.40 8.13 0.24
C HIS A 306 -17.00 7.24 -0.85
N TYR A 307 -18.23 6.74 -0.65
CA TYR A 307 -18.88 5.85 -1.60
C TYR A 307 -19.07 6.50 -2.98
N GLU A 308 -19.58 7.73 -3.04
CA GLU A 308 -19.77 8.45 -4.30
C GLU A 308 -18.45 8.71 -5.02
N THR A 309 -17.41 9.11 -4.27
CA THR A 309 -16.07 9.33 -4.84
C THR A 309 -15.52 8.04 -5.45
N ALA A 310 -15.61 6.92 -4.73
CA ALA A 310 -15.16 5.61 -5.21
C ALA A 310 -15.97 5.15 -6.45
N GLN A 311 -17.29 5.33 -6.46
CA GLN A 311 -18.14 4.97 -7.61
C GLN A 311 -17.79 5.80 -8.84
N ARG A 312 -17.58 7.10 -8.69
CA ARG A 312 -17.16 7.98 -9.80
C ARG A 312 -15.80 7.59 -10.35
N VAL A 313 -14.84 7.26 -9.49
CA VAL A 313 -13.53 6.72 -9.92
C VAL A 313 -13.72 5.44 -10.75
N LYS A 314 -14.51 4.48 -10.26
CA LYS A 314 -14.78 3.23 -11.00
C LYS A 314 -15.48 3.48 -12.33
N GLN A 315 -16.47 4.37 -12.39
CA GLN A 315 -17.16 4.73 -13.62
C GLN A 315 -16.23 5.36 -14.65
N THR A 316 -15.39 6.32 -14.24
CA THR A 316 -14.40 6.96 -15.12
C THR A 316 -13.37 5.95 -15.63
N SER A 317 -12.86 5.06 -14.76
CA SER A 317 -11.94 4.00 -15.15
C SER A 317 -12.58 2.97 -16.10
N GLN A 318 -13.84 2.61 -15.87
CA GLN A 318 -14.59 1.69 -16.74
C GLN A 318 -14.82 2.29 -18.12
N ARG A 319 -15.26 3.55 -18.19
CA ARG A 319 -15.43 4.29 -19.45
C ARG A 319 -14.11 4.39 -20.20
N TYR A 320 -13.00 4.65 -19.50
CA TYR A 320 -11.68 4.65 -20.12
C TYR A 320 -11.30 3.30 -20.72
N LYS A 321 -11.59 2.19 -20.04
CA LYS A 321 -11.34 0.83 -20.55
C LYS A 321 -12.13 0.55 -21.84
N GLU A 322 -13.38 0.97 -21.91
CA GLU A 322 -14.20 0.87 -23.14
C GLU A 322 -13.64 1.69 -24.31
N LEU A 323 -13.12 2.89 -24.00
CA LEU A 323 -12.53 3.78 -25.01
C LEU A 323 -11.13 3.33 -25.46
N GLN A 324 -10.40 2.53 -24.68
CA GLN A 324 -9.06 2.05 -25.05
C GLN A 324 -9.05 1.27 -26.37
N ASP A 325 -10.04 0.41 -26.60
CA ASP A 325 -10.14 -0.36 -27.85
C ASP A 325 -10.38 0.55 -29.06
N ILE A 326 -11.21 1.57 -28.89
CA ILE A 326 -11.47 2.58 -29.93
C ILE A 326 -10.21 3.39 -30.21
N ILE A 327 -9.53 3.85 -29.16
CA ILE A 327 -8.27 4.61 -29.26
C ILE A 327 -7.19 3.81 -29.98
N ALA A 328 -7.10 2.51 -29.71
CA ALA A 328 -6.10 1.64 -30.34
C ALA A 328 -6.32 1.47 -31.85
N ILE A 329 -7.56 1.56 -32.32
CA ILE A 329 -7.93 1.36 -33.74
C ILE A 329 -7.96 2.70 -34.51
N LEU A 330 -8.63 3.71 -33.95
CA LEU A 330 -8.96 4.97 -34.63
C LEU A 330 -8.04 6.13 -34.22
N GLY A 331 -7.38 6.03 -33.06
CA GLY A 331 -6.60 7.13 -32.47
C GLY A 331 -7.41 8.01 -31.52
N LEU A 332 -6.72 8.86 -30.76
CA LEU A 332 -7.31 9.74 -29.74
C LEU A 332 -8.14 10.90 -30.35
N ASP A 333 -7.79 11.34 -31.56
CA ASP A 333 -8.37 12.53 -32.19
C ASP A 333 -9.81 12.30 -32.68
N GLU A 334 -10.19 11.04 -32.91
CA GLU A 334 -11.52 10.61 -33.35
C GLU A 334 -12.55 10.58 -32.22
N LEU A 335 -12.12 10.79 -30.97
CA LEU A 335 -13.01 10.85 -29.82
C LEU A 335 -13.70 12.22 -29.71
N SER A 336 -14.93 12.20 -29.19
CA SER A 336 -15.64 13.40 -28.78
C SER A 336 -14.83 14.20 -27.74
N GLU A 337 -15.05 15.52 -27.63
CA GLU A 337 -14.33 16.33 -26.63
C GLU A 337 -14.58 15.84 -25.20
N GLU A 338 -15.80 15.37 -24.91
CA GLU A 338 -16.18 14.79 -23.61
C GLU A 338 -15.45 13.48 -23.32
N ASP A 339 -15.34 12.59 -24.32
CA ASP A 339 -14.59 11.34 -24.18
C ASP A 339 -13.09 11.61 -24.03
N ARG A 340 -12.53 12.61 -24.76
CA ARG A 340 -11.13 13.03 -24.58
C ARG A 340 -10.86 13.54 -23.17
N LEU A 341 -11.75 14.36 -22.62
CA LEU A 341 -11.65 14.85 -21.25
C LEU A 341 -11.76 13.69 -20.23
N THR A 342 -12.68 12.75 -20.46
CA THR A 342 -12.81 11.54 -19.64
C THR A 342 -11.52 10.70 -19.66
N VAL A 343 -10.92 10.50 -20.82
CA VAL A 343 -9.64 9.79 -20.97
C VAL A 343 -8.52 10.52 -20.24
N ALA A 344 -8.43 11.85 -20.37
CA ALA A 344 -7.41 12.64 -19.69
C ALA A 344 -7.52 12.52 -18.16
N ARG A 345 -8.74 12.64 -17.61
CA ARG A 345 -8.99 12.46 -16.17
C ARG A 345 -8.74 11.02 -15.72
N ALA A 346 -9.15 10.03 -16.50
CA ALA A 346 -8.93 8.63 -16.19
C ALA A 346 -7.44 8.28 -16.09
N ARG A 347 -6.60 8.81 -17.00
CA ARG A 347 -5.14 8.62 -16.93
C ARG A 347 -4.52 9.29 -15.70
N LYS A 348 -5.01 10.47 -15.30
CA LYS A 348 -4.60 11.13 -14.06
C LYS A 348 -4.98 10.31 -12.83
N ILE A 349 -6.20 9.77 -12.80
CA ILE A 349 -6.67 8.84 -11.75
C ILE A 349 -5.77 7.59 -11.70
N GLU A 350 -5.49 6.96 -12.84
CA GLU A 350 -4.65 5.75 -12.93
C GLU A 350 -3.26 5.99 -12.32
N ARG A 351 -2.66 7.16 -12.60
CA ARG A 351 -1.38 7.56 -12.01
C ARG A 351 -1.51 7.98 -10.56
N PHE A 352 -2.56 8.68 -10.18
CA PHE A 352 -2.77 9.15 -8.79
C PHE A 352 -3.05 8.00 -7.82
N LEU A 353 -3.52 6.85 -8.30
CA LEU A 353 -3.61 5.60 -7.54
C LEU A 353 -2.23 5.06 -7.15
N SER A 354 -1.16 5.42 -7.86
CA SER A 354 0.22 5.06 -7.49
C SER A 354 0.65 5.74 -6.19
N GLN A 355 1.50 5.08 -5.43
CA GLN A 355 1.98 5.58 -4.15
C GLN A 355 3.40 5.05 -3.86
N PRO A 356 4.35 5.91 -3.45
CA PRO A 356 5.65 5.45 -2.98
C PRO A 356 5.50 4.79 -1.61
N PHE A 357 6.02 3.56 -1.49
CA PHE A 357 6.01 2.78 -0.25
C PHE A 357 7.29 2.97 0.55
N PHE A 358 7.20 2.90 1.88
CA PHE A 358 8.36 3.00 2.77
C PHE A 358 9.32 1.84 2.55
N VAL A 359 8.77 0.64 2.42
CA VAL A 359 9.59 -0.57 2.22
C VAL A 359 10.25 -0.60 0.83
N ALA A 360 9.74 0.19 -0.11
CA ALA A 360 10.27 0.29 -1.46
C ALA A 360 11.35 1.36 -1.62
N GLU A 361 11.59 2.21 -0.62
CA GLU A 361 12.54 3.33 -0.67
C GLU A 361 13.96 2.89 -1.05
N VAL A 362 14.37 1.70 -0.60
CA VAL A 362 15.69 1.12 -0.93
C VAL A 362 15.82 0.83 -2.44
N PHE A 363 14.71 0.50 -3.11
CA PHE A 363 14.69 0.14 -4.53
C PHE A 363 14.34 1.32 -5.43
N THR A 364 13.45 2.21 -4.98
CA THR A 364 12.96 3.36 -5.76
C THR A 364 13.80 4.61 -5.55
N GLY A 365 14.49 4.72 -4.40
CA GLY A 365 15.13 5.96 -3.96
C GLY A 365 14.15 7.03 -3.45
N SER A 366 12.84 6.74 -3.49
CA SER A 366 11.77 7.66 -3.14
C SER A 366 11.28 7.46 -1.71
N PRO A 367 11.16 8.52 -0.90
CA PRO A 367 10.67 8.38 0.46
C PRO A 367 9.22 7.91 0.45
N GLY A 368 8.94 6.88 1.24
CA GLY A 368 7.58 6.36 1.40
C GLY A 368 6.62 7.42 1.94
N LYS A 369 5.35 7.35 1.52
CA LYS A 369 4.29 8.26 2.01
C LYS A 369 3.11 7.47 2.52
N TYR A 370 2.72 7.74 3.77
CA TYR A 370 1.43 7.32 4.32
C TYR A 370 0.39 8.38 3.95
N VAL A 371 -0.73 7.98 3.34
CA VAL A 371 -1.79 8.91 2.91
C VAL A 371 -3.08 8.56 3.65
N GLY A 372 -3.61 9.52 4.41
CA GLY A 372 -4.85 9.31 5.16
C GLY A 372 -6.08 9.23 4.26
N LEU A 373 -7.15 8.58 4.75
CA LEU A 373 -8.39 8.39 3.99
C LEU A 373 -9.04 9.72 3.57
N ALA A 374 -9.10 10.71 4.47
CA ALA A 374 -9.71 12.01 4.18
C ALA A 374 -8.94 12.77 3.07
N GLU A 375 -7.61 12.69 3.09
CA GLU A 375 -6.77 13.29 2.05
C GLU A 375 -6.92 12.57 0.71
N THR A 376 -7.06 11.25 0.75
CA THR A 376 -7.32 10.41 -0.42
C THR A 376 -8.62 10.83 -1.10
N ILE A 377 -9.73 10.89 -0.36
CA ILE A 377 -11.05 11.28 -0.88
C ILE A 377 -10.99 12.67 -1.51
N ARG A 378 -10.44 13.66 -0.79
CA ARG A 378 -10.30 15.03 -1.29
C ARG A 378 -9.47 15.08 -2.58
N GLY A 379 -8.35 14.35 -2.64
CA GLY A 379 -7.50 14.31 -3.83
C GLY A 379 -8.23 13.78 -5.07
N PHE A 380 -9.00 12.70 -4.93
CA PHE A 380 -9.80 12.17 -6.03
C PHE A 380 -10.97 13.08 -6.41
N GLN A 381 -11.61 13.75 -5.45
CA GLN A 381 -12.66 14.73 -5.74
C GLN A 381 -12.14 15.89 -6.59
N LEU A 382 -10.95 16.43 -6.32
CA LEU A 382 -10.34 17.52 -7.11
C LEU A 382 -10.03 17.10 -8.56
N ILE A 383 -9.62 15.84 -8.76
CA ILE A 383 -9.40 15.30 -10.12
C ILE A 383 -10.75 15.11 -10.82
N LEU A 384 -11.77 14.63 -10.11
CA LEU A 384 -13.10 14.37 -10.66
C LEU A 384 -13.90 15.65 -10.92
N SER A 385 -13.68 16.73 -10.16
CA SER A 385 -14.30 18.05 -10.34
C SER A 385 -13.70 18.82 -11.53
N GLY A 386 -12.47 18.50 -11.90
CA GLY A 386 -11.75 19.16 -13.00
C GLY A 386 -10.88 20.33 -12.57
N GLU A 387 -10.78 20.62 -11.27
CA GLU A 387 -9.92 21.67 -10.73
C GLU A 387 -8.44 21.46 -11.06
N LEU A 388 -8.05 20.21 -11.33
CA LEU A 388 -6.68 19.83 -11.69
C LEU A 388 -6.52 19.46 -13.19
N ASP A 389 -7.44 19.90 -14.05
CA ASP A 389 -7.42 19.58 -15.48
C ASP A 389 -6.23 20.22 -16.22
N SER A 390 -5.76 21.39 -15.79
CA SER A 390 -4.59 22.08 -16.35
C SER A 390 -3.26 21.36 -16.09
N LEU A 391 -3.18 20.54 -15.04
CA LEU A 391 -1.95 19.84 -14.67
C LEU A 391 -1.65 18.67 -15.62
N PRO A 392 -0.36 18.45 -15.99
CA PRO A 392 0.02 17.31 -16.81
C PRO A 392 -0.14 15.99 -16.06
N GLU A 393 -0.39 14.89 -16.78
CA GLU A 393 -0.55 13.54 -16.18
C GLU A 393 0.63 13.14 -15.29
N GLN A 394 1.86 13.55 -15.66
CA GLN A 394 3.08 13.23 -14.93
C GLN A 394 3.11 13.83 -13.52
N ALA A 395 2.39 14.93 -13.28
CA ALA A 395 2.28 15.55 -11.95
C ALA A 395 1.54 14.66 -10.94
N PHE A 396 0.87 13.60 -11.39
CA PHE A 396 0.12 12.67 -10.56
C PHE A 396 0.87 11.35 -10.30
N TYR A 397 2.05 11.16 -10.90
CA TYR A 397 2.86 9.95 -10.76
C TYR A 397 4.07 10.21 -9.86
N LEU A 398 4.14 9.53 -8.71
CA LEU A 398 5.29 9.54 -7.76
C LEU A 398 5.93 10.93 -7.60
N VAL A 399 5.18 11.89 -7.04
CA VAL A 399 5.56 13.31 -7.02
C VAL A 399 6.85 13.54 -6.22
N GLU A 400 7.93 13.83 -6.94
CA GLU A 400 9.26 14.18 -6.43
C GLU A 400 9.84 15.40 -7.14
N VAL A 401 10.69 16.11 -6.42
CA VAL A 401 11.44 17.27 -6.90
C VAL A 401 12.93 17.04 -6.62
N LYS A 402 13.77 17.12 -7.66
CA LYS A 402 15.24 16.93 -7.58
C LYS A 402 15.96 18.10 -6.93
N GLU A 403 15.49 19.32 -7.19
CA GLU A 403 16.17 20.54 -6.79
C GLU A 403 15.18 21.69 -6.79
N ILE A 404 15.26 22.55 -5.79
CA ILE A 404 14.45 23.76 -5.72
C ILE A 404 15.36 24.95 -5.53
N ILE A 405 15.27 25.93 -6.42
CA ILE A 405 15.97 27.20 -6.29
C ILE A 405 14.95 28.27 -5.90
N LEU A 406 15.14 28.89 -4.74
CA LEU A 406 14.28 29.97 -4.25
C LEU A 406 15.08 31.24 -3.98
N SER A 407 14.44 32.39 -4.17
CA SER A 407 15.04 33.70 -3.92
C SER A 407 14.75 34.15 -2.48
N THR A 408 15.79 34.39 -1.69
CA THR A 408 15.71 34.90 -0.31
C THR A 408 16.29 36.31 -0.22
N ASN A 409 16.06 36.98 0.91
CA ASN A 409 16.60 38.33 1.17
C ASN A 409 18.14 38.40 1.11
N SER A 410 18.82 37.27 1.27
CA SER A 410 20.28 37.13 1.24
C SER A 410 20.85 36.59 -0.08
N GLY A 411 20.00 36.32 -1.08
CA GLY A 411 20.39 35.71 -2.35
C GLY A 411 19.57 34.45 -2.68
N GLN A 412 20.01 33.69 -3.68
CA GLN A 412 19.34 32.44 -4.06
C GLN A 412 19.84 31.26 -3.22
N ILE A 413 18.92 30.40 -2.81
CA ILE A 413 19.21 29.15 -2.11
C ILE A 413 18.76 27.99 -2.99
N GLY A 414 19.69 27.07 -3.28
CA GLY A 414 19.39 25.77 -3.86
C GLY A 414 19.14 24.74 -2.77
N VAL A 415 17.97 24.14 -2.76
CA VAL A 415 17.54 23.10 -1.83
C VAL A 415 17.56 21.77 -2.57
N LEU A 416 18.49 20.90 -2.15
CA LEU A 416 18.62 19.52 -2.62
C LEU A 416 17.98 18.56 -1.61
N PRO A 417 17.75 17.28 -1.98
CA PRO A 417 17.29 16.28 -1.05
C PRO A 417 18.20 16.21 0.20
N ASN A 418 17.60 15.99 1.37
CA ASN A 418 18.28 15.95 2.67
C ASN A 418 18.96 17.26 3.11
N HIS A 419 18.45 18.41 2.66
CA HIS A 419 18.93 19.71 3.11
C HIS A 419 18.75 19.91 4.62
N ALA A 420 19.71 20.60 5.25
CA ALA A 420 19.61 20.97 6.67
C ALA A 420 18.33 21.80 6.93
N PRO A 421 17.60 21.55 8.04
CA PRO A 421 16.38 22.29 8.35
C PRO A 421 16.66 23.79 8.49
N ILE A 422 15.94 24.60 7.70
CA ILE A 422 16.07 26.05 7.67
C ILE A 422 14.69 26.69 7.53
N ALA A 423 14.48 27.78 8.26
CA ALA A 423 13.35 28.68 8.04
C ALA A 423 13.91 30.03 7.56
N THR A 424 13.40 30.55 6.45
CA THR A 424 13.87 31.80 5.84
C THR A 424 12.73 32.61 5.25
N ALA A 425 12.90 33.93 5.24
CA ALA A 425 12.06 34.81 4.43
C ALA A 425 12.42 34.63 2.94
N VAL A 426 11.38 34.62 2.11
CA VAL A 426 11.46 34.53 0.65
C VAL A 426 11.19 35.92 0.09
N ASP A 427 12.08 36.42 -0.78
CA ASP A 427 11.90 37.71 -1.45
C ASP A 427 11.04 37.52 -2.72
N ILE A 428 10.62 38.62 -3.34
CA ILE A 428 9.96 38.59 -4.65
C ILE A 428 10.96 38.08 -5.68
N GLY A 429 10.65 36.98 -6.37
CA GLY A 429 11.55 36.39 -7.35
C GLY A 429 11.05 35.06 -7.91
N LEU A 430 11.91 34.42 -8.70
CA LEU A 430 11.61 33.13 -9.31
C LEU A 430 11.86 31.99 -8.31
N LEU A 431 10.88 31.08 -8.24
CA LEU A 431 11.01 29.75 -7.68
C LEU A 431 11.16 28.78 -8.85
N ARG A 432 12.28 28.06 -8.90
CA ARG A 432 12.55 27.05 -9.93
C ARG A 432 12.58 25.67 -9.31
N ILE A 433 11.74 24.78 -9.82
CA ILE A 433 11.55 23.42 -9.31
C ILE A 433 12.01 22.47 -10.40
N ARG A 434 13.12 21.76 -10.18
CA ARG A 434 13.62 20.73 -11.09
C ARG A 434 12.91 19.42 -10.81
N LEU A 435 12.16 18.95 -11.79
CA LEU A 435 11.46 17.67 -11.73
C LEU A 435 12.40 16.51 -12.09
N ASN A 436 11.99 15.27 -11.81
CA ASN A 436 12.81 14.08 -12.04
C ASN A 436 13.26 13.87 -13.49
N ASN A 437 12.54 14.42 -14.46
CA ASN A 437 12.89 14.40 -15.89
C ASN A 437 13.86 15.51 -16.32
N ASP A 438 14.49 16.20 -15.36
CA ASP A 438 15.36 17.36 -15.57
C ASP A 438 14.68 18.58 -16.20
N GLN A 439 13.33 18.60 -16.26
CA GLN A 439 12.58 19.80 -16.62
C GLN A 439 12.48 20.75 -15.42
N TRP A 440 12.55 22.04 -15.73
CA TRP A 440 12.38 23.11 -14.76
C TRP A 440 10.96 23.67 -14.84
N LEU A 441 10.21 23.52 -13.74
CA LEU A 441 9.00 24.28 -13.51
C LEU A 441 9.38 25.62 -12.89
N THR A 442 8.88 26.72 -13.46
CA THR A 442 9.17 28.07 -12.97
C THR A 442 7.91 28.71 -12.40
N VAL A 443 8.02 29.34 -11.24
CA VAL A 443 6.91 29.99 -10.54
C VAL A 443 7.37 31.40 -10.14
N ALA A 444 6.58 32.41 -10.47
CA ALA A 444 6.77 33.78 -9.99
C ALA A 444 6.20 33.90 -8.57
N LEU A 445 7.03 34.22 -7.58
CA LEU A 445 6.65 34.23 -6.17
C LEU A 445 6.72 35.64 -5.59
N MET A 446 5.64 36.11 -4.97
CA MET A 446 5.50 37.50 -4.49
C MET A 446 5.91 37.69 -3.02
N GLY A 447 7.03 37.05 -2.66
CA GLY A 447 7.59 37.04 -1.32
C GLY A 447 6.77 36.22 -0.32
N GLY A 448 7.39 35.86 0.81
CA GLY A 448 6.77 35.00 1.81
C GLY A 448 7.74 34.39 2.81
N PHE A 449 7.42 33.21 3.31
CA PHE A 449 8.27 32.43 4.19
C PHE A 449 8.40 30.99 3.69
N ALA A 450 9.62 30.46 3.70
CA ALA A 450 9.90 29.06 3.38
C ALA A 450 10.40 28.35 4.63
N ARG A 451 9.85 27.16 4.87
CA ARG A 451 10.33 26.20 5.88
C ARG A 451 10.80 24.95 5.17
N ILE A 452 12.05 24.60 5.37
CA ILE A 452 12.71 23.42 4.83
C ILE A 452 13.00 22.49 6.00
N GLY A 453 12.58 21.23 5.91
CA GLY A 453 12.84 20.23 6.94
C GLY A 453 12.16 18.92 6.62
N ASN A 454 12.69 17.81 7.14
CA ASN A 454 12.14 16.45 6.90
C ASN A 454 11.98 16.10 5.41
N ASN A 455 12.92 16.55 4.57
CA ASN A 455 12.88 16.38 3.12
C ASN A 455 11.61 16.97 2.45
N GLU A 456 10.98 17.94 3.12
CA GLU A 456 9.84 18.71 2.63
C GLU A 456 10.23 20.20 2.61
N ILE A 457 9.69 20.93 1.63
CA ILE A 457 9.67 22.38 1.65
C ILE A 457 8.22 22.88 1.66
N THR A 458 7.91 23.74 2.62
CA THR A 458 6.63 24.45 2.67
C THR A 458 6.91 25.92 2.41
N ILE A 459 6.29 26.49 1.36
CA ILE A 459 6.40 27.92 1.04
C ILE A 459 5.04 28.58 1.23
N LEU A 460 4.98 29.54 2.14
CA LEU A 460 3.83 30.41 2.38
C LEU A 460 4.11 31.75 1.70
N GLY A 461 3.67 31.89 0.45
CA GLY A 461 3.78 33.12 -0.34
C GLY A 461 2.57 34.04 -0.14
N ASN A 462 2.75 35.34 -0.35
CA ASN A 462 1.61 36.28 -0.46
C ASN A 462 0.81 36.05 -1.74
N ASP A 463 1.49 35.64 -2.81
CA ASP A 463 0.93 35.31 -4.10
C ASP A 463 1.95 34.47 -4.90
N ALA A 464 1.48 33.62 -5.81
CA ALA A 464 2.32 32.76 -6.64
C ALA A 464 1.64 32.40 -7.97
N GLU A 465 2.35 32.61 -9.08
CA GLU A 465 1.85 32.33 -10.44
C GLU A 465 2.81 31.38 -11.16
N ILE A 466 2.31 30.28 -11.73
CA ILE A 466 3.13 29.35 -12.51
C ILE A 466 3.41 29.97 -13.88
N SER A 467 4.61 29.82 -14.41
CA SER A 467 5.02 30.45 -15.68
C SER A 467 4.13 30.11 -16.87
N THR A 468 3.47 28.94 -16.87
CA THR A 468 2.53 28.51 -17.92
C THR A 468 1.19 29.23 -17.88
N ASP A 469 0.84 29.80 -16.72
CA ASP A 469 -0.48 30.41 -16.47
C ASP A 469 -0.42 31.94 -16.62
N ILE A 470 0.77 32.49 -16.84
CA ILE A 470 1.00 33.93 -17.03
C ILE A 470 0.84 34.28 -18.52
N ASP A 471 -0.13 35.14 -18.85
CA ASP A 471 -0.25 35.70 -20.19
C ASP A 471 0.95 36.64 -20.48
N PRO A 472 1.78 36.35 -21.52
CA PRO A 472 2.94 37.17 -21.85
C PRO A 472 2.60 38.64 -22.18
N GLN A 473 1.45 38.89 -22.83
CA GLN A 473 1.05 40.25 -23.21
C GLN A 473 0.58 41.04 -21.99
N GLU A 474 -0.18 40.41 -21.11
CA GLU A 474 -0.64 41.03 -19.86
C GLU A 474 0.55 41.35 -18.94
N ALA A 475 1.49 40.41 -18.79
CA ALA A 475 2.69 40.61 -17.98
C ALA A 475 3.55 41.78 -18.50
N GLN A 476 3.69 41.91 -19.82
CA GLN A 476 4.45 43.00 -20.45
C GLN A 476 3.75 44.36 -20.26
N GLN A 477 2.43 44.42 -20.44
CA GLN A 477 1.65 45.64 -20.17
C GLN A 477 1.74 46.06 -18.70
N ALA A 478 1.65 45.10 -17.76
CA ALA A 478 1.80 45.37 -16.34
C ALA A 478 3.18 45.93 -15.99
N LEU A 479 4.24 45.47 -16.68
CA LEU A 479 5.60 46.00 -16.53
C LEU A 479 5.69 47.47 -16.99
N GLU A 480 5.16 47.79 -18.17
CA GLU A 480 5.17 49.16 -18.72
C GLU A 480 4.40 50.15 -17.81
N ILE A 481 3.25 49.71 -17.27
CA ILE A 481 2.46 50.51 -16.32
C ILE A 481 3.25 50.73 -15.03
N ALA A 482 3.92 49.70 -14.50
CA ALA A 482 4.71 49.81 -13.29
C ALA A 482 5.92 50.73 -13.45
N GLU A 483 6.60 50.70 -14.60
CA GLU A 483 7.70 51.61 -14.94
C GLU A 483 7.22 53.06 -15.05
N ALA A 484 6.10 53.30 -15.73
CA ALA A 484 5.49 54.61 -15.84
C ALA A 484 5.08 55.16 -14.45
N ASN A 485 4.53 54.32 -13.58
CA ASN A 485 4.14 54.71 -12.22
C ASN A 485 5.35 55.04 -11.34
N LEU A 486 6.49 54.34 -11.50
CA LEU A 486 7.71 54.68 -10.79
C LEU A 486 8.24 56.06 -11.22
N SER A 487 8.17 56.39 -12.52
CA SER A 487 8.59 57.71 -13.03
C SER A 487 7.75 58.87 -12.52
N ARG A 488 6.50 58.59 -12.10
CA ARG A 488 5.51 59.58 -11.60
C ARG A 488 5.40 59.60 -10.07
N ALA A 489 6.15 58.76 -9.36
CA ALA A 489 6.04 58.64 -7.93
C ALA A 489 6.65 59.87 -7.22
N GLU A 490 5.81 60.65 -6.55
CA GLU A 490 6.23 61.82 -5.78
C GLU A 490 6.25 61.49 -4.29
N GLY A 491 7.46 61.38 -3.74
CA GLY A 491 7.67 61.15 -2.31
C GLY A 491 8.04 59.72 -1.92
N LYS A 492 8.57 59.59 -0.71
CA LYS A 492 9.31 58.39 -0.25
C LYS A 492 8.44 57.12 -0.16
N ARG A 493 7.15 57.25 0.18
CA ARG A 493 6.22 56.11 0.31
C ARG A 493 5.74 55.61 -1.06
N GLN A 494 5.33 56.53 -1.93
CA GLN A 494 4.90 56.19 -3.29
C GLN A 494 6.04 55.56 -4.11
N ALA A 495 7.27 56.05 -3.93
CA ALA A 495 8.45 55.45 -4.55
C ALA A 495 8.68 53.99 -4.10
N ILE A 496 8.44 53.66 -2.83
CA ILE A 496 8.60 52.28 -2.31
C ILE A 496 7.52 51.36 -2.88
N GLU A 497 6.25 51.79 -2.87
CA GLU A 497 5.13 51.01 -3.41
C GLU A 497 5.27 50.79 -4.93
N ALA A 498 5.66 51.82 -5.68
CA ALA A 498 5.91 51.71 -7.11
C ALA A 498 7.10 50.78 -7.43
N ASN A 499 8.16 50.80 -6.61
CA ASN A 499 9.32 49.93 -6.80
C ASN A 499 8.98 48.46 -6.47
N LEU A 500 8.12 48.21 -5.48
CA LEU A 500 7.60 46.87 -5.19
C LEU A 500 6.74 46.34 -6.33
N ALA A 501 5.83 47.17 -6.87
CA ALA A 501 5.00 46.81 -8.02
C ALA A 501 5.84 46.51 -9.26
N LEU A 502 6.89 47.31 -9.50
CA LEU A 502 7.84 47.07 -10.58
C LEU A 502 8.56 45.73 -10.43
N ARG A 503 9.05 45.40 -9.22
CA ARG A 503 9.69 44.10 -8.94
C ARG A 503 8.75 42.92 -9.20
N ARG A 504 7.47 43.03 -8.82
CA ARG A 504 6.47 41.97 -9.09
C ARG A 504 6.22 41.79 -10.58
N ALA A 505 5.95 42.88 -11.30
CA ALA A 505 5.70 42.84 -12.75
C ALA A 505 6.91 42.29 -13.53
N ARG A 506 8.12 42.71 -13.15
CA ARG A 506 9.37 42.20 -13.74
C ARG A 506 9.55 40.70 -13.50
N THR A 507 9.24 40.21 -12.30
CA THR A 507 9.32 38.78 -11.97
C THR A 507 8.33 37.95 -12.80
N ARG A 508 7.12 38.45 -13.05
CA ARG A 508 6.14 37.79 -13.94
C ARG A 508 6.69 37.66 -15.37
N VAL A 509 7.27 38.73 -15.92
CA VAL A 509 7.89 38.70 -17.25
C VAL A 509 9.11 37.77 -17.31
N GLU A 510 9.97 37.79 -16.29
CA GLU A 510 11.12 36.88 -16.20
C GLU A 510 10.69 35.41 -16.15
N ALA A 511 9.60 35.08 -15.44
CA ALA A 511 9.08 33.72 -15.35
C ALA A 511 8.66 33.15 -16.71
N VAL A 512 8.04 33.98 -17.56
CA VAL A 512 7.61 33.60 -18.91
C VAL A 512 8.81 33.41 -19.85
N ASN A 513 9.79 34.30 -19.78
CA ASN A 513 10.95 34.27 -20.69
C ASN A 513 11.89 33.07 -20.46
N VAL A 514 11.91 32.50 -19.25
CA VAL A 514 12.74 31.33 -18.91
C VAL A 514 12.29 30.06 -19.64
N ILE A 515 11.07 30.00 -20.21
CA ILE A 515 10.58 28.88 -21.02
C ILE A 515 11.28 28.80 -22.40
N SER A 516 11.97 29.86 -22.84
CA SER A 516 12.43 30.02 -24.23
C SER A 516 13.87 29.53 -24.53
N TYR A 517 14.49 28.72 -23.66
CA TYR A 517 15.87 28.20 -23.84
C TYR A 517 15.99 26.69 -23.70
#